data_AF-A0A1I7J9S7-F1
#
_entry.id   AF-A0A1I7J9S7-F1
#
_cell.length_a   1.000
_cell.length_b   1.000
_cell.length_c   1.000
_cell.angle_alpha   90.00
_cell.angle_beta   90.00
_cell.angle_gamma   90.00
#
_symmetry.space_group_name_H-M   'P 1'
#
loop_
_entity.id
_entity.type
_entity.pdbx_description
1 polymer ?
#
loop_
_entity_poly.entity_id
_entity_poly.type
_entity_poly.pdbx_seq_one_letter_code
_entity_poly.pdbx_strand_id
1 'polypeptide(L)'
;MTELLQHPLLSLLTFLLGLLVGHRTALWRDMRKEFNEAAEPVRAWLLQEHARPSAYRHGPGIVEIDKLVQRMHFWRRKGFLAAWQRQQQARAQALQQDHAGGAFYADTTAIKAAVAECLDYTKRW
;
A
#
# COMPACT_ATOMS: atom_id res chain seq x y z
N MET A 1 7.58 36.00 33.78
CA MET A 1 7.36 34.82 32.91
C MET A 1 7.83 33.50 33.55
N THR A 2 8.76 33.52 34.50
CA THR A 2 9.27 32.34 35.22
C THR A 2 8.33 31.76 36.27
N GLU A 3 7.43 32.56 36.86
CA GLU A 3 6.49 32.06 37.88
C GLU A 3 5.42 31.10 37.35
N LEU A 4 4.99 31.25 36.08
CA LEU A 4 4.04 30.34 35.43
C LEU A 4 4.60 28.92 35.26
N LEU A 5 5.92 28.79 35.09
CA LEU A 5 6.63 27.50 34.96
C LEU A 5 6.87 26.81 36.30
N GLN A 6 6.74 27.52 37.42
CA GLN A 6 6.90 26.96 38.77
C GLN A 6 5.61 26.36 39.33
N HIS A 7 4.48 26.51 38.62
CA HIS A 7 3.24 25.84 39.01
C HIS A 7 3.36 24.33 38.75
N PRO A 8 3.29 23.49 39.80
CA PRO A 8 3.43 22.03 39.66
C PRO A 8 2.37 21.43 38.73
N LEU A 9 1.19 22.07 38.63
CA LEU A 9 0.13 21.71 37.69
C LEU A 9 0.55 21.93 36.23
N LEU A 10 1.30 23.00 35.94
CA LEU A 10 1.75 23.31 34.58
C LEU A 10 2.86 22.34 34.14
N SER A 11 3.77 21.99 35.06
CA SER A 11 4.78 20.93 34.84
C SER A 11 4.15 19.55 34.65
N LEU A 12 3.10 19.22 35.42
CA LEU A 12 2.36 17.97 35.25
C LEU A 12 1.61 17.93 33.90
N LEU A 13 0.94 19.02 33.52
CA LEU A 13 0.24 19.11 32.24
C LEU A 13 1.18 18.98 31.04
N THR A 14 2.33 19.66 31.08
CA THR A 14 3.34 19.57 30.01
C THR A 14 3.96 18.18 29.93
N PHE A 15 4.20 17.52 31.07
CA PHE A 15 4.62 16.11 31.11
C PHE A 15 3.59 15.17 30.48
N LEU A 16 2.31 15.30 30.85
CA LEU A 16 1.23 14.48 30.30
C LEU A 16 1.04 14.71 28.79
N LEU A 17 1.15 15.96 28.33
CA LEU A 17 1.15 16.29 26.90
C LEU A 17 2.33 15.63 26.18
N GLY A 18 3.54 15.72 26.74
CA GLY A 18 4.73 15.06 26.20
C GLY A 18 4.55 13.54 26.11
N LEU A 19 3.97 12.93 27.14
CA LEU A 19 3.67 11.49 27.17
C LEU A 19 2.64 11.10 26.10
N LEU A 20 1.55 11.85 25.97
CA LEU A 20 0.51 11.60 24.97
C LEU A 20 1.06 11.70 23.54
N VAL A 21 1.86 12.73 23.26
CA VAL A 21 2.50 12.93 21.96
C VAL A 21 3.53 11.82 21.69
N GLY A 22 4.37 11.49 22.68
CA GLY A 22 5.35 10.40 22.57
C GLY A 22 4.71 9.05 22.31
N HIS A 23 3.64 8.71 23.04
CA HIS A 23 2.92 7.46 22.84
C HIS A 23 2.25 7.40 21.46
N ARG A 24 1.58 8.48 21.03
CA ARG A 24 0.92 8.55 19.73
C ARG A 24 1.91 8.45 18.57
N THR A 25 3.08 9.08 18.69
CA THR A 25 4.13 9.02 17.67
C THR A 25 4.77 7.63 17.58
N ALA A 26 4.97 6.94 18.71
CA ALA A 26 5.45 5.56 18.73
C ALA A 26 4.48 4.61 17.99
N LEU A 27 3.17 4.68 18.31
CA LEU A 27 2.13 3.92 17.63
C LEU A 27 2.12 4.19 16.11
N TRP A 28 2.20 5.47 15.72
CA TRP A 28 2.24 5.86 14.32
C TRP A 28 3.47 5.34 13.58
N ARG A 29 4.63 5.30 14.24
CA ARG A 29 5.85 4.74 13.64
C ARG A 29 5.69 3.24 13.39
N ASP A 30 5.17 2.51 14.38
CA ASP A 30 5.04 1.06 14.28
C ASP A 30 3.99 0.67 13.22
N MET A 31 2.86 1.38 13.16
CA MET A 31 1.86 1.20 12.08
C MET A 31 2.43 1.44 10.68
N ARG A 32 3.26 2.48 10.50
CA ARG A 32 3.91 2.75 9.21
C ARG A 32 4.88 1.66 8.83
N LYS A 33 5.64 1.13 9.79
CA LYS A 33 6.57 0.03 9.58
C LYS A 33 5.83 -1.24 9.14
N GLU A 34 4.78 -1.62 9.86
CA GLU A 34 3.96 -2.79 9.51
C GLU A 34 3.31 -2.66 8.12
N PHE A 35 2.80 -1.46 7.79
CA PHE A 35 2.26 -1.20 6.46
C PHE A 35 3.32 -1.36 5.38
N ASN A 36 4.50 -0.75 5.57
CA ASN A 36 5.59 -0.81 4.61
C ASN A 36 6.09 -2.25 4.40
N GLU A 37 6.20 -3.04 5.47
CA GLU A 37 6.56 -4.47 5.40
C GLU A 37 5.53 -5.30 4.63
N ALA A 38 4.23 -5.06 4.85
CA ALA A 38 3.19 -5.76 4.09
C ALA A 38 3.06 -5.29 2.64
N ALA A 39 3.34 -4.00 2.37
CA ALA A 39 3.26 -3.41 1.05
C ALA A 39 4.45 -3.81 0.15
N GLU A 40 5.60 -4.12 0.73
CA GLU A 40 6.84 -4.41 -0.01
C GLU A 40 6.71 -5.51 -1.08
N PRO A 41 6.22 -6.74 -0.79
CA PRO A 41 6.11 -7.78 -1.81
C PRO A 41 5.13 -7.41 -2.93
N VAL A 42 3.97 -6.85 -2.56
CA VAL A 42 2.94 -6.40 -3.51
C VAL A 42 3.48 -5.28 -4.39
N ARG A 43 4.19 -4.32 -3.80
CA ARG A 43 4.77 -3.18 -4.52
C ARG A 43 5.88 -3.62 -5.46
N ALA A 44 6.77 -4.51 -5.02
CA ALA A 44 7.84 -5.04 -5.86
C ALA A 44 7.25 -5.70 -7.11
N TRP A 45 6.20 -6.51 -6.93
CA TRP A 45 5.48 -7.10 -8.05
C TRP A 45 4.84 -6.05 -8.95
N LEU A 46 4.11 -5.08 -8.39
CA LEU A 46 3.47 -4.00 -9.17
C LEU A 46 4.48 -3.19 -9.99
N LEU A 47 5.67 -2.91 -9.45
CA LEU A 47 6.72 -2.20 -10.18
C LEU A 47 7.25 -3.00 -11.36
N GLN A 48 7.44 -4.30 -11.16
CA GLN A 48 7.89 -5.20 -12.22
C GLN A 48 6.82 -5.35 -13.30
N GLU A 49 5.56 -5.51 -12.91
CA GLU A 49 4.42 -5.60 -13.81
C GLU A 49 4.24 -4.28 -14.58
N HIS A 50 4.41 -3.13 -13.93
CA HIS A 50 4.35 -1.83 -14.61
C HIS A 50 5.45 -1.68 -15.67
N ALA A 51 6.67 -2.10 -15.34
CA ALA A 51 7.81 -1.98 -16.24
C ALA A 51 7.68 -2.91 -17.46
N ARG A 52 7.34 -4.19 -17.21
CA ARG A 52 7.23 -5.24 -18.23
C ARG A 52 6.09 -6.20 -17.86
N PRO A 53 4.84 -5.90 -18.27
CA PRO A 53 3.71 -6.80 -18.07
C PRO A 53 3.97 -8.16 -18.70
N SER A 54 3.62 -9.23 -17.99
CA SER A 54 3.84 -10.60 -18.49
C SER A 54 2.71 -11.53 -18.09
N ALA A 55 2.22 -12.30 -19.07
CA ALA A 55 1.19 -13.31 -18.86
C ALA A 55 1.66 -14.45 -17.93
N TYR A 56 2.98 -14.68 -17.87
CA TYR A 56 3.60 -15.74 -17.07
C TYR A 56 4.01 -15.29 -15.66
N ARG A 57 3.96 -13.97 -15.38
CA ARG A 57 4.30 -13.47 -14.05
C ARG A 57 3.16 -13.76 -13.09
N HIS A 58 3.49 -14.55 -12.07
CA HIS A 58 2.56 -14.84 -10.99
C HIS A 58 2.39 -13.60 -10.12
N GLY A 59 1.13 -13.26 -9.82
CA GLY A 59 0.78 -12.16 -8.92
C GLY A 59 1.13 -12.48 -7.46
N PRO A 60 1.14 -11.45 -6.59
CA PRO A 60 1.15 -11.67 -5.15
C PRO A 60 -0.02 -12.56 -4.73
N GLY A 61 0.24 -13.40 -3.73
CA GLY A 61 -0.75 -14.35 -3.22
C GLY A 61 -1.90 -13.65 -2.50
N ILE A 62 -3.01 -14.37 -2.33
CA ILE A 62 -4.20 -13.88 -1.58
C ILE A 62 -3.80 -13.43 -0.17
N VAL A 63 -2.91 -14.18 0.49
CA VAL A 63 -2.40 -13.86 1.84
C VAL A 63 -1.61 -12.54 1.86
N GLU A 64 -0.82 -12.26 0.82
CA GLU A 64 -0.02 -11.03 0.76
C GLU A 64 -0.92 -9.81 0.52
N ILE A 65 -1.90 -9.96 -0.37
CA ILE A 65 -2.93 -8.94 -0.62
C ILE A 65 -3.76 -8.68 0.64
N ASP A 66 -4.21 -9.73 1.34
CA ASP A 66 -4.99 -9.59 2.56
C ASP A 66 -4.17 -8.92 3.69
N LYS A 67 -2.91 -9.32 3.89
CA LYS A 67 -2.01 -8.69 4.86
C LYS A 67 -1.84 -7.20 4.62
N LEU A 68 -1.71 -6.79 3.36
CA LEU A 68 -1.63 -5.37 2.98
C LEU A 68 -2.95 -4.65 3.27
N VAL A 69 -4.07 -5.24 2.83
CA VAL A 69 -5.42 -4.67 2.95
C VAL A 69 -5.83 -4.46 4.40
N GLN A 70 -5.48 -5.39 5.30
CA GLN A 70 -5.78 -5.27 6.73
C GLN A 70 -5.07 -4.09 7.41
N ARG A 71 -3.90 -3.69 6.90
CA ARG A 71 -3.09 -2.58 7.42
C ARG A 71 -3.43 -1.23 6.78
N MET A 72 -4.31 -1.22 5.79
CA MET A 72 -4.80 0.01 5.16
C MET A 72 -5.96 0.60 5.94
N HIS A 73 -6.00 1.93 6.00
CA HIS A 73 -7.21 2.64 6.42
C HIS A 73 -8.40 2.28 5.49
N PHE A 74 -9.61 2.15 6.03
CA PHE A 74 -10.76 1.58 5.31
C PHE A 74 -11.09 2.29 3.98
N TRP A 75 -10.94 3.62 3.91
CA TRP A 75 -11.07 4.38 2.66
C TRP A 75 -10.06 3.96 1.60
N ARG A 76 -8.79 3.78 1.99
CA ARG A 76 -7.71 3.33 1.08
C ARG A 76 -7.89 1.88 0.70
N ARG A 77 -8.35 1.03 1.62
CA ARG A 77 -8.70 -0.37 1.36
C ARG A 77 -9.71 -0.49 0.21
N LYS A 78 -10.81 0.25 0.25
CA LYS A 78 -11.83 0.20 -0.82
C LYS A 78 -11.25 0.64 -2.16
N GLY A 79 -10.48 1.74 -2.17
CA GLY A 79 -9.83 2.24 -3.37
C GLY A 79 -8.82 1.26 -3.96
N PHE A 80 -7.97 0.68 -3.11
CA PHE A 80 -6.99 -0.33 -3.51
C PHE A 80 -7.65 -1.58 -4.07
N LEU A 81 -8.66 -2.13 -3.41
CA LEU A 81 -9.36 -3.32 -3.90
C LEU A 81 -10.03 -3.08 -5.26
N ALA A 82 -10.61 -1.89 -5.47
CA ALA A 82 -11.17 -1.52 -6.76
C ALA A 82 -10.09 -1.42 -7.85
N ALA A 83 -8.96 -0.77 -7.56
CA ALA A 83 -7.83 -0.69 -8.49
C ALA A 83 -7.24 -2.08 -8.80
N TRP A 84 -7.11 -2.93 -7.78
CA TRP A 84 -6.65 -4.31 -7.90
C TRP A 84 -7.58 -5.16 -8.78
N GLN A 85 -8.89 -4.97 -8.66
CA GLN A 85 -9.87 -5.64 -9.52
C GLN A 85 -9.77 -5.17 -10.97
N ARG A 86 -9.65 -3.85 -11.23
CA ARG A 86 -9.45 -3.31 -12.58
C ARG A 86 -8.18 -3.86 -13.23
N GLN A 87 -7.11 -3.97 -12.46
CA GLN A 87 -5.84 -4.51 -12.91
C GLN A 87 -5.96 -5.99 -13.34
N GLN A 88 -6.68 -6.81 -12.58
CA GLN A 88 -6.98 -8.19 -12.96
C GLN A 88 -7.84 -8.27 -14.23
N GLN A 89 -8.86 -7.42 -14.35
CA GLN A 89 -9.70 -7.34 -15.54
C GLN A 89 -8.90 -6.94 -16.78
N ALA A 90 -8.03 -5.92 -16.66
CA ALA A 90 -7.15 -5.49 -17.75
C ALA A 90 -6.21 -6.61 -18.21
N ARG A 91 -5.65 -7.40 -17.26
CA ARG A 91 -4.84 -8.58 -17.61
C ARG A 91 -5.65 -9.65 -18.34
N ALA A 92 -6.87 -9.92 -17.88
CA ALA A 92 -7.73 -10.91 -18.50
C ALA A 92 -8.15 -10.51 -19.92
N GLN A 93 -8.46 -9.23 -20.14
CA GLN A 93 -8.86 -8.68 -21.44
C GLN A 93 -7.70 -8.61 -22.45
N ALA A 94 -6.50 -8.29 -21.97
CA ALA A 94 -5.32 -8.21 -22.81
C ALA A 94 -4.72 -9.58 -23.15
N LEU A 95 -5.15 -10.64 -22.47
CA LEU A 95 -4.64 -12.00 -22.67
C LEU A 95 -5.09 -12.52 -24.04
N GLN A 96 -4.13 -12.77 -24.91
CA GLN A 96 -4.33 -13.45 -26.18
C GLN A 96 -3.55 -14.77 -26.19
N GLN A 97 -4.07 -15.73 -26.95
CA GLN A 97 -3.41 -17.01 -27.20
C GLN A 97 -2.86 -17.00 -28.64
N ASP A 98 -1.61 -17.39 -28.79
CA ASP A 98 -1.03 -17.65 -30.10
C ASP A 98 -1.49 -19.01 -30.67
N HIS A 99 -1.18 -19.26 -31.93
CA HIS A 99 -1.52 -20.52 -32.62
C HIS A 99 -0.79 -21.74 -32.04
N ALA A 100 0.27 -21.54 -31.24
CA ALA A 100 1.01 -22.59 -30.53
C ALA A 100 0.54 -22.79 -29.08
N GLY A 101 -0.50 -22.07 -28.63
CA GLY A 101 -1.04 -22.11 -27.27
C GLY A 101 -0.29 -21.25 -26.25
N GLY A 102 0.68 -20.44 -26.67
CA GLY A 102 1.38 -19.46 -25.85
C GLY A 102 0.49 -18.26 -25.51
N ALA A 103 0.57 -17.78 -24.27
CA ALA A 103 -0.21 -16.65 -23.79
C ALA A 103 0.63 -15.37 -23.81
N PHE A 104 0.13 -14.31 -24.45
CA PHE A 104 0.82 -13.02 -24.51
C PHE A 104 -0.15 -11.86 -24.33
N TYR A 105 0.39 -10.68 -24.02
CA TYR A 105 -0.37 -9.44 -23.95
C TYR A 105 -0.16 -8.63 -25.22
N ALA A 106 -1.21 -8.46 -26.02
CA ALA A 106 -1.15 -7.69 -27.25
C ALA A 106 -1.08 -6.18 -26.98
N ASP A 107 -1.92 -5.69 -26.07
CA ASP A 107 -1.87 -4.32 -25.58
C ASP A 107 -1.61 -4.30 -24.06
N THR A 108 -0.56 -3.58 -23.68
CA THR A 108 -0.13 -3.46 -22.28
C THR A 108 -0.48 -2.10 -21.66
N THR A 109 -1.03 -1.16 -22.44
CA THR A 109 -1.31 0.20 -21.97
C THR A 109 -2.33 0.20 -20.83
N ALA A 110 -3.45 -0.50 -20.99
CA ALA A 110 -4.48 -0.64 -19.97
C ALA A 110 -3.96 -1.34 -18.70
N ILE A 111 -3.10 -2.36 -18.85
CA ILE A 111 -2.46 -3.03 -17.71
C ILE A 111 -1.58 -2.03 -16.95
N LYS A 112 -0.71 -1.29 -17.66
CA LYS A 112 0.18 -0.32 -17.04
C LYS A 112 -0.59 0.78 -16.31
N ALA A 113 -1.66 1.30 -16.90
CA ALA A 113 -2.53 2.30 -16.26
C ALA A 113 -3.15 1.77 -14.96
N ALA A 114 -3.76 0.58 -14.99
CA ALA A 114 -4.37 -0.02 -13.80
C ALA A 114 -3.34 -0.38 -12.71
N VAL A 115 -2.13 -0.80 -13.11
CA VAL A 115 -1.02 -1.06 -12.19
C VAL A 115 -0.51 0.24 -11.56
N ALA A 116 -0.44 1.35 -12.32
CA ALA A 116 -0.05 2.66 -11.80
C ALA A 116 -1.00 3.14 -10.69
N GLU A 117 -2.30 2.93 -10.86
CA GLU A 117 -3.29 3.21 -9.81
C GLU A 117 -3.03 2.39 -8.54
N CYS A 118 -2.70 1.10 -8.68
CA CYS A 118 -2.33 0.25 -7.54
C CYS A 118 -1.03 0.72 -6.86
N LEU A 119 -0.06 1.23 -7.62
CA LEU A 119 1.21 1.76 -7.10
C LEU A 119 1.01 2.96 -6.18
N ASP A 120 0.00 3.80 -6.42
CA ASP A 120 -0.32 4.94 -5.56
C ASP A 120 -0.79 4.52 -4.16
N TYR A 121 -1.47 3.38 -4.05
CA TYR A 121 -1.89 2.84 -2.77
C TYR A 121 -0.75 2.18 -1.99
N THR A 122 0.31 1.75 -2.66
CA THR A 122 1.47 1.05 -2.04
C THR A 122 2.67 1.96 -1.78
N LYS A 123 2.57 3.28 -2.00
CA LYS A 123 3.64 4.23 -1.64
C LYS A 123 3.99 4.10 -0.16
N ARG A 124 5.29 4.14 0.15
CA ARG A 124 5.80 4.11 1.53
C ARG A 124 5.31 5.33 2.31
N TRP A 125 4.97 5.11 3.58
CA TRP A 125 4.53 6.13 4.54
C TRP A 125 5.58 6.34 5.64
#